data_AF-A0A7V4LPD3-F1
#
_entry.id   AF-A0A7V4LPD3-F1
#
_cell.length_a   1.000
_cell.length_b   1.000
_cell.length_c   1.000
_cell.angle_alpha   90.00
_cell.angle_beta   90.00
_cell.angle_gamma   90.00
#
_symmetry.space_group_name_H-M   'P 1'
#
loop_
_entity.id
_entity.type
_entity.pdbx_description
1 polymer ?
#
loop_
_entity_poly.entity_id
_entity_poly.type
_entity_poly.pdbx_seq_one_letter_code
_entity_poly.pdbx_strand_id
1 'polypeptide(L)'
;MRALRFICRILLGLVFIFSGFVKGIDPMGSAIKFSEYFSAFHLSFLGNFSLLFSVLLASAEFIIGIALLLGLRMKIASWAVFLFMSFFTILTLILALTNPVSDCGCFGDAIKLTNWQTFLKNVVLMVPVMVVFLSRNKFPVRYKPFGEWVTLGILYIGILLVIRYCYFYLPVIDFLPYRTGTNIPRAMEIPEGAPQDEYKTILYYQKDGVIKEFTLENYPWQDSTWKWVDTKTILIKKGYEPPIHDFRFTDPDGNDITDRILYDTKYVFLLISPNVQKANIAGILKAKSLADFCNGGNCSFYALTASPISEIRQFTEKNNPGFSFYHADETTLQTMIRSNPGLMLIKDGTIVAKWSYREFPEAERLKNDILGYAVTYYREKRESLTKTILILTLLLTLAVIKILQLNFDRRD
;
A
#
# COMPACT_ATOMS: atom_id res chain seq x y z
N MET A 1 -33.27 9.96 18.09
CA MET A 1 -33.48 9.21 16.82
C MET A 1 -32.95 9.93 15.56
N ARG A 2 -33.38 11.17 15.22
CA ARG A 2 -32.87 11.89 14.02
C ARG A 2 -31.36 12.21 14.09
N ALA A 3 -30.90 12.76 15.22
CA ALA A 3 -29.48 13.08 15.43
C ALA A 3 -28.58 11.83 15.35
N LEU A 4 -28.97 10.74 16.01
CA LEU A 4 -28.25 9.47 15.94
C LEU A 4 -28.06 8.98 14.50
N ARG A 5 -29.12 8.97 13.68
CA ARG A 5 -29.01 8.59 12.26
C ARG A 5 -28.07 9.48 11.47
N PHE A 6 -28.11 10.79 11.73
CA PHE A 6 -27.24 11.75 11.07
C PHE A 6 -25.78 11.49 11.46
N ILE A 7 -25.48 11.32 12.74
CA ILE A 7 -24.12 11.03 13.25
C ILE A 7 -23.60 9.72 12.67
N CYS A 8 -24.36 8.63 12.74
CA CYS A 8 -23.95 7.34 12.17
C CYS A 8 -23.66 7.44 10.67
N ARG A 9 -24.49 8.18 9.93
CA ARG A 9 -24.30 8.41 8.49
C ARG A 9 -23.02 9.20 8.19
N ILE A 10 -22.79 10.31 8.90
CA ILE A 10 -21.59 11.14 8.70
C ILE A 10 -20.34 10.35 9.07
N LEU A 11 -20.34 9.65 10.20
CA LEU A 11 -19.23 8.81 10.64
C LEU A 11 -18.88 7.75 9.60
N LEU A 12 -19.87 6.99 9.11
CA LEU A 12 -19.63 5.98 8.07
C LEU A 12 -19.14 6.60 6.77
N GLY A 13 -19.75 7.72 6.36
CA GLY A 13 -19.33 8.46 5.17
C GLY A 13 -17.84 8.84 5.24
N LEU A 14 -17.40 9.42 6.34
CA LEU A 14 -16.00 9.81 6.54
C LEU A 14 -15.04 8.61 6.56
N VAL A 15 -15.39 7.53 7.27
CA VAL A 15 -14.55 6.32 7.33
C VAL A 15 -14.37 5.69 5.95
N PHE A 16 -15.46 5.56 5.18
CA PHE A 16 -15.42 4.98 3.84
C PHE A 16 -14.71 5.87 2.83
N ILE A 17 -14.89 7.19 2.90
CA ILE A 17 -14.15 8.15 2.07
C ILE A 17 -12.65 8.04 2.36
N PHE A 18 -12.26 8.04 3.63
CA PHE A 18 -10.86 7.92 4.04
C PHE A 18 -10.27 6.59 3.55
N SER A 19 -10.96 5.48 3.79
CA SER A 19 -10.58 4.13 3.33
C SER A 19 -10.38 4.07 1.82
N GLY A 20 -11.39 4.50 1.04
CA GLY A 20 -11.34 4.46 -0.42
C GLY A 20 -10.30 5.42 -1.00
N PHE A 21 -10.11 6.60 -0.40
CA PHE A 21 -9.10 7.57 -0.82
C PHE A 21 -7.68 7.05 -0.59
N VAL A 22 -7.37 6.51 0.59
CA VAL A 22 -6.04 5.98 0.90
C VAL A 22 -5.68 4.82 -0.03
N LYS A 23 -6.63 3.90 -0.29
CA LYS A 23 -6.41 2.84 -1.30
C LYS A 23 -6.27 3.41 -2.71
N GLY A 24 -6.98 4.49 -3.02
CA GLY A 24 -6.95 5.13 -4.33
C GLY A 24 -5.65 5.87 -4.65
N ILE A 25 -4.95 6.41 -3.64
CA ILE A 25 -3.64 7.04 -3.83
C ILE A 25 -2.49 6.04 -3.89
N ASP A 26 -2.68 4.80 -3.42
CA ASP A 26 -1.76 3.69 -3.63
C ASP A 26 -2.48 2.44 -4.20
N PRO A 27 -2.87 2.49 -5.49
CA PRO A 27 -3.54 1.36 -6.12
C PRO A 27 -2.61 0.14 -6.27
N MET A 28 -1.29 0.35 -6.28
CA MET A 28 -0.30 -0.72 -6.35
C MET A 28 -0.21 -1.49 -5.03
N GLY A 29 -0.14 -0.80 -3.90
CA GLY A 29 -0.18 -1.42 -2.57
C GLY A 29 -1.43 -2.31 -2.40
N SER A 30 -2.61 -1.78 -2.77
CA SER A 30 -3.84 -2.56 -2.73
C SER A 30 -3.84 -3.75 -3.72
N ALA A 31 -3.20 -3.60 -4.89
CA ALA A 31 -3.08 -4.71 -5.86
C ALA A 31 -2.16 -5.82 -5.34
N ILE A 32 -1.08 -5.48 -4.64
CA ILE A 32 -0.19 -6.46 -3.99
C ILE A 32 -0.98 -7.24 -2.94
N LYS A 33 -1.78 -6.58 -2.11
CA LYS A 33 -2.67 -7.26 -1.15
C LYS A 33 -3.67 -8.20 -1.82
N PHE A 34 -4.28 -7.81 -2.93
CA PHE A 34 -5.14 -8.72 -3.69
C PHE A 34 -4.37 -9.95 -4.20
N SER A 35 -3.13 -9.77 -4.66
CA SER A 35 -2.28 -10.88 -5.09
C SER A 35 -1.93 -11.82 -3.93
N GLU A 36 -1.64 -11.29 -2.73
CA GLU A 36 -1.42 -12.07 -1.51
C GLU A 36 -2.67 -12.90 -1.17
N TYR A 37 -3.87 -12.28 -1.21
CA TYR A 37 -5.13 -12.98 -1.00
C TYR A 37 -5.37 -14.08 -2.02
N PHE A 38 -5.16 -13.81 -3.30
CA PHE A 38 -5.33 -14.80 -4.35
C PHE A 38 -4.37 -15.97 -4.18
N SER A 39 -3.13 -15.73 -3.78
CA SER A 39 -2.18 -16.80 -3.47
C SER A 39 -2.64 -17.61 -2.25
N ALA A 40 -3.01 -16.94 -1.17
CA ALA A 40 -3.43 -17.57 0.08
C ALA A 40 -4.71 -18.42 -0.05
N PHE A 41 -5.64 -18.02 -0.92
CA PHE A 41 -6.88 -18.74 -1.19
C PHE A 41 -6.79 -19.67 -2.41
N HIS A 42 -5.59 -19.93 -2.94
CA HIS A 42 -5.35 -20.78 -4.12
C HIS A 42 -6.08 -20.31 -5.40
N LEU A 43 -6.31 -19.00 -5.54
CA LEU A 43 -6.93 -18.32 -6.68
C LEU A 43 -5.90 -17.56 -7.53
N SER A 44 -4.64 -18.02 -7.60
CA SER A 44 -3.53 -17.31 -8.26
C SER A 44 -3.79 -16.96 -9.75
N PHE A 45 -4.73 -17.64 -10.42
CA PHE A 45 -5.16 -17.30 -11.78
C PHE A 45 -5.76 -15.88 -11.89
N LEU A 46 -6.29 -15.34 -10.78
CA LEU A 46 -6.81 -13.97 -10.70
C LEU A 46 -5.71 -12.92 -10.50
N GLY A 47 -4.44 -13.32 -10.36
CA GLY A 47 -3.31 -12.41 -10.09
C GLY A 47 -3.20 -11.25 -11.09
N ASN A 48 -3.48 -11.49 -12.38
CA ASN A 48 -3.46 -10.46 -13.42
C ASN A 48 -4.57 -9.40 -13.28
N PHE A 49 -5.63 -9.72 -12.54
CA PHE A 49 -6.75 -8.82 -12.26
C PHE A 49 -6.61 -8.08 -10.93
N SER A 50 -5.53 -8.29 -10.17
CA SER A 50 -5.35 -7.67 -8.84
C SER A 50 -5.41 -6.15 -8.88
N LEU A 51 -4.84 -5.52 -9.93
CA LEU A 51 -4.93 -4.08 -10.13
C LEU A 51 -6.38 -3.64 -10.42
N LEU A 52 -7.12 -4.40 -11.23
CA LEU A 52 -8.52 -4.08 -11.52
C LEU A 52 -9.36 -4.13 -10.23
N PHE A 53 -9.20 -5.17 -9.42
CA PHE A 53 -9.90 -5.30 -8.14
C PHE A 53 -9.50 -4.21 -7.14
N SER A 54 -8.22 -3.83 -7.10
CA SER A 54 -7.72 -2.70 -6.32
C SER A 54 -8.46 -1.39 -6.67
N VAL A 55 -8.54 -1.05 -7.96
CA VAL A 55 -9.22 0.15 -8.45
C VAL A 55 -10.72 0.10 -8.15
N LEU A 56 -11.37 -1.04 -8.39
CA LEU A 56 -12.80 -1.23 -8.13
C LEU A 56 -13.14 -1.12 -6.65
N LEU A 57 -12.32 -1.72 -5.76
CA LEU A 57 -12.52 -1.65 -4.32
C LEU A 57 -12.37 -0.22 -3.81
N ALA A 58 -11.27 0.45 -4.15
CA ALA A 58 -11.00 1.82 -3.71
C ALA A 58 -12.10 2.80 -4.17
N SER A 59 -12.52 2.68 -5.43
CA SER A 59 -13.57 3.54 -5.99
C SER A 59 -14.95 3.22 -5.42
N ALA A 60 -15.30 1.95 -5.18
CA ALA A 60 -16.55 1.57 -4.54
C ALA A 60 -16.65 2.12 -3.11
N GLU A 61 -15.61 1.96 -2.29
CA GLU A 61 -15.57 2.50 -0.92
C GLU A 61 -15.75 4.01 -0.92
N PHE A 62 -15.00 4.71 -1.78
CA PHE A 62 -15.06 6.16 -1.88
C PHE A 62 -16.47 6.63 -2.26
N ILE A 63 -17.09 6.02 -3.26
CA ILE A 63 -18.43 6.40 -3.72
C ILE A 63 -19.52 6.07 -2.70
N ILE A 64 -19.45 4.91 -2.03
CA ILE A 64 -20.36 4.59 -0.92
C ILE A 64 -20.23 5.64 0.19
N GLY A 65 -18.99 6.00 0.55
CA GLY A 65 -18.72 7.02 1.55
C GLY A 65 -19.28 8.40 1.18
N ILE A 66 -19.06 8.86 -0.05
CA ILE A 66 -19.61 10.14 -0.52
C ILE A 66 -21.14 10.11 -0.57
N ALA A 67 -21.74 9.03 -1.05
CA ALA A 67 -23.19 8.87 -1.09
C ALA A 67 -23.80 8.98 0.32
N LEU A 68 -23.18 8.34 1.32
CA LEU A 68 -23.60 8.46 2.72
C LEU A 68 -23.40 9.88 3.26
N LEU A 69 -22.22 10.48 3.06
CA LEU A 69 -21.89 11.80 3.59
C LEU A 69 -22.86 12.89 3.07
N LEU A 70 -23.07 12.92 1.75
CA LEU A 70 -23.94 13.89 1.08
C LEU A 70 -25.43 13.54 1.16
N GLY A 71 -25.76 12.29 1.52
CA GLY A 71 -27.13 11.81 1.60
C GLY A 71 -27.77 11.48 0.24
N LEU A 72 -26.95 11.08 -0.74
CA LEU A 72 -27.39 10.75 -2.10
C LEU A 72 -27.87 9.29 -2.15
N ARG A 73 -29.00 9.01 -2.82
CA ARG A 73 -29.53 7.65 -2.99
C ARG A 73 -29.45 6.77 -1.73
N MET A 74 -29.86 7.31 -0.58
CA MET A 74 -29.66 6.66 0.72
C MET A 74 -30.15 5.21 0.79
N LYS A 75 -31.20 4.83 0.06
CA LYS A 75 -31.65 3.43 -0.01
C LYS A 75 -30.59 2.50 -0.61
N ILE A 76 -30.00 2.90 -1.74
CA ILE A 76 -28.95 2.14 -2.44
C ILE A 76 -27.67 2.18 -1.61
N ALA A 77 -27.26 3.37 -1.14
CA ALA A 77 -26.06 3.52 -0.32
C ALA A 77 -26.11 2.71 0.97
N SER A 78 -27.29 2.64 1.63
CA SER A 78 -27.48 1.83 2.85
C SER A 78 -27.37 0.33 2.57
N TRP A 79 -27.92 -0.15 1.44
CA TRP A 79 -27.77 -1.55 1.02
C TRP A 79 -26.31 -1.86 0.67
N ALA A 80 -25.67 -0.98 -0.10
CA ALA A 80 -24.29 -1.13 -0.51
C ALA A 80 -23.35 -1.21 0.69
N VAL A 81 -23.42 -0.26 1.63
CA VAL A 81 -22.57 -0.26 2.83
C VAL A 81 -22.84 -1.48 3.73
N PHE A 82 -24.11 -1.92 3.84
CA PHE A 82 -24.46 -3.11 4.62
C PHE A 82 -23.88 -4.39 4.03
N LEU A 83 -24.05 -4.63 2.73
CA LEU A 83 -23.50 -5.80 2.05
C LEU A 83 -21.98 -5.77 2.08
N PHE A 84 -21.39 -4.61 1.80
CA PHE A 84 -19.95 -4.41 1.82
C PHE A 84 -19.36 -4.73 3.20
N MET A 85 -19.89 -4.13 4.26
CA MET A 85 -19.42 -4.40 5.63
C MET A 85 -19.69 -5.83 6.07
N SER A 86 -20.80 -6.44 5.65
CA SER A 86 -21.09 -7.84 5.98
C SER A 86 -20.05 -8.78 5.37
N PHE A 87 -19.74 -8.59 4.08
CA PHE A 87 -18.68 -9.33 3.39
C PHE A 87 -17.32 -9.15 4.09
N PHE A 88 -16.89 -7.90 4.32
CA PHE A 88 -15.60 -7.64 4.96
C PHE A 88 -15.53 -8.13 6.40
N THR A 89 -16.64 -8.12 7.15
CA THR A 89 -16.66 -8.65 8.52
C THR A 89 -16.42 -10.16 8.52
N ILE A 90 -17.08 -10.90 7.63
CA ILE A 90 -16.88 -12.35 7.45
C ILE A 90 -15.45 -12.64 7.00
N LEU A 91 -14.95 -11.92 5.99
CA LEU A 91 -13.57 -12.06 5.52
C LEU A 91 -12.58 -11.82 6.67
N THR A 92 -12.73 -10.72 7.42
CA THR A 92 -11.82 -10.42 8.53
C THR A 92 -11.88 -11.42 9.67
N LEU A 93 -13.02 -12.07 9.90
CA LEU A 93 -13.12 -13.17 10.85
C LEU A 93 -12.28 -14.37 10.40
N ILE A 94 -12.36 -14.75 9.13
CA ILE A 94 -11.53 -15.81 8.56
C ILE A 94 -10.05 -15.47 8.76
N LEU A 95 -9.65 -14.24 8.44
CA LEU A 95 -8.25 -13.80 8.59
C LEU A 95 -7.79 -13.79 10.06
N ALA A 96 -8.65 -13.40 10.99
CA ALA A 96 -8.34 -13.41 12.42
C ALA A 96 -8.11 -14.84 12.96
N LEU A 97 -8.79 -15.83 12.37
CA LEU A 97 -8.68 -17.23 12.76
C LEU A 97 -7.51 -17.96 12.08
N THR A 98 -7.29 -17.74 10.78
CA THR A 98 -6.33 -18.52 10.00
C THR A 98 -4.99 -17.80 9.76
N ASN A 99 -4.91 -16.49 10.00
CA ASN A 99 -3.76 -15.61 9.75
C ASN A 99 -3.00 -15.92 8.42
N PRO A 100 -3.72 -16.00 7.28
CA PRO A 100 -3.10 -16.41 6.02
C PRO A 100 -2.32 -15.24 5.36
N VAL A 101 -2.60 -14.01 5.78
CA VAL A 101 -1.91 -12.77 5.37
C VAL A 101 -1.63 -11.92 6.61
N SER A 102 -0.62 -11.05 6.51
CA SER A 102 -0.11 -10.23 7.62
C SER A 102 -1.09 -9.14 8.06
N ASP A 103 -1.84 -8.55 7.14
CA ASP A 103 -2.84 -7.53 7.41
C ASP A 103 -3.96 -7.52 6.36
N CYS A 104 -5.09 -6.88 6.69
CA CYS A 104 -6.27 -6.86 5.82
C CYS A 104 -6.22 -5.80 4.69
N GLY A 105 -5.27 -4.87 4.72
CA GLY A 105 -5.19 -3.75 3.77
C GLY A 105 -6.36 -2.76 3.84
N CYS A 106 -7.23 -2.82 4.86
CA CYS A 106 -8.46 -2.01 4.95
C CYS A 106 -8.23 -0.50 4.86
N PHE A 107 -7.10 0.03 5.34
CA PHE A 107 -6.76 1.46 5.23
C PHE A 107 -5.45 1.67 4.45
N GLY A 108 -5.09 0.72 3.59
CA GLY A 108 -3.78 0.69 2.92
C GLY A 108 -2.63 0.79 3.94
N ASP A 109 -1.53 1.42 3.51
CA ASP A 109 -0.34 1.62 4.34
C ASP A 109 -0.48 2.78 5.36
N ALA A 110 -1.57 3.54 5.36
CA ALA A 110 -1.76 4.64 6.31
C ALA A 110 -2.00 4.15 7.74
N ILE A 111 -2.73 3.04 7.91
CA ILE A 111 -3.02 2.44 9.21
C ILE A 111 -2.93 0.92 9.11
N LYS A 112 -1.85 0.35 9.64
CA LYS A 112 -1.68 -1.11 9.76
C LYS A 112 -2.31 -1.59 11.06
N LEU A 113 -3.29 -2.48 10.94
CA LEU A 113 -4.01 -3.09 12.06
C LEU A 113 -3.79 -4.60 12.01
N THR A 114 -3.69 -5.23 13.18
CA THR A 114 -3.66 -6.70 13.25
C THR A 114 -4.97 -7.30 12.75
N ASN A 115 -4.97 -8.59 12.38
CA ASN A 115 -6.18 -9.27 11.90
C ASN A 115 -7.32 -9.20 12.93
N TRP A 116 -7.02 -9.39 14.22
CA TRP A 116 -7.99 -9.26 15.31
C TRP A 116 -8.49 -7.82 15.52
N GLN A 117 -7.61 -6.83 15.46
CA GLN A 117 -8.01 -5.41 15.55
C GLN A 117 -8.92 -5.01 14.38
N THR A 118 -8.62 -5.50 13.18
CA THR A 118 -9.43 -5.24 11.98
C THR A 118 -10.83 -5.85 12.12
N PHE A 119 -10.92 -7.11 12.57
CA PHE A 119 -12.19 -7.77 12.81
C PHE A 119 -13.03 -7.01 13.86
N LEU A 120 -12.44 -6.68 15.01
CA LEU A 120 -13.15 -5.93 16.06
C LEU A 120 -13.64 -4.57 15.57
N LYS A 121 -12.80 -3.83 14.82
CA LYS A 121 -13.20 -2.57 14.18
C LYS A 121 -14.41 -2.77 13.26
N ASN A 122 -14.43 -3.81 12.44
CA ASN A 122 -15.54 -4.10 11.53
C ASN A 122 -16.84 -4.43 12.30
N VAL A 123 -16.74 -5.18 13.40
CA VAL A 123 -17.88 -5.45 14.30
C VAL A 123 -18.43 -4.16 14.91
N VAL A 124 -17.56 -3.27 15.40
CA VAL A 124 -17.97 -1.97 15.93
C VAL A 124 -18.62 -1.10 14.85
N LEU A 125 -18.05 -1.06 13.64
CA LEU A 125 -18.62 -0.32 12.51
C LEU A 125 -19.93 -0.92 12.00
N MET A 126 -20.21 -2.19 12.27
CA MET A 126 -21.51 -2.80 11.94
C MET A 126 -22.67 -2.14 12.69
N VAL A 127 -22.45 -1.62 13.90
CA VAL A 127 -23.50 -0.94 14.70
C VAL A 127 -24.07 0.30 13.99
N PRO A 128 -23.27 1.32 13.61
CA PRO A 128 -23.78 2.46 12.86
C PRO A 128 -24.33 2.05 11.48
N VAL A 129 -23.79 0.99 10.85
CA VAL A 129 -24.33 0.45 9.58
C VAL A 129 -25.75 -0.04 9.77
N MET A 130 -26.02 -0.82 10.82
CA MET A 130 -27.36 -1.32 11.13
C MET A 130 -28.33 -0.18 11.40
N VAL A 131 -27.91 0.88 12.11
CA VAL A 131 -28.75 2.06 12.34
C VAL A 131 -29.13 2.74 11.02
N VAL A 132 -28.17 2.93 10.10
CA VAL A 132 -28.41 3.51 8.77
C VAL A 132 -29.30 2.61 7.92
N PHE A 133 -29.03 1.30 7.90
CA PHE A 133 -29.75 0.30 7.12
C PHE A 133 -31.22 0.15 7.55
N LEU A 134 -31.49 0.03 8.85
CA LEU A 134 -32.85 -0.03 9.38
C LEU A 134 -33.60 1.29 9.18
N SER A 135 -32.87 2.40 9.11
CA SER A 135 -33.43 3.72 8.89
C SER A 135 -33.48 4.17 7.43
N ARG A 136 -33.14 3.29 6.47
CA ARG A 136 -32.99 3.62 5.04
C ARG A 136 -34.20 4.32 4.40
N ASN A 137 -35.42 4.03 4.88
CA ASN A 137 -36.66 4.63 4.39
C ASN A 137 -37.03 5.96 5.06
N LYS A 138 -36.29 6.38 6.10
CA LYS A 138 -36.57 7.58 6.90
C LYS A 138 -35.71 8.78 6.53
N PHE A 139 -34.85 8.65 5.53
CA PHE A 139 -34.02 9.76 5.02
C PHE A 139 -34.80 10.56 3.97
N PRO A 140 -34.84 11.90 4.06
CA PRO A 140 -35.52 12.72 3.08
C PRO A 140 -34.80 12.65 1.72
N VAL A 141 -35.57 12.56 0.64
CA VAL A 141 -35.02 12.72 -0.72
C VAL A 141 -34.76 14.20 -0.92
N ARG A 142 -33.49 14.58 -1.09
CA ARG A 142 -33.08 15.99 -1.15
C ARG A 142 -32.87 16.51 -2.57
N TYR A 143 -32.69 15.61 -3.54
CA TYR A 143 -32.30 15.95 -4.91
C TYR A 143 -33.11 15.17 -5.95
N LYS A 144 -33.18 15.70 -7.18
CA LYS A 144 -33.80 14.97 -8.29
C LYS A 144 -32.96 13.72 -8.62
N PRO A 145 -33.59 12.60 -8.99
CA PRO A 145 -32.92 11.35 -9.36
C PRO A 145 -31.73 11.49 -10.31
N PHE A 146 -31.82 12.38 -11.31
CA PHE A 146 -30.79 12.65 -12.30
C PHE A 146 -29.58 13.40 -11.69
N GLY A 147 -29.82 14.44 -10.90
CA GLY A 147 -28.77 15.22 -10.27
C GLY A 147 -27.90 14.41 -9.29
N GLU A 148 -28.50 13.46 -8.57
CA GLU A 148 -27.75 12.53 -7.71
C GLU A 148 -26.80 11.63 -8.52
N TRP A 149 -27.28 11.03 -9.61
CA TRP A 149 -26.46 10.18 -10.47
C TRP A 149 -25.34 10.94 -11.16
N VAL A 150 -25.63 12.14 -11.67
CA VAL A 150 -24.61 13.01 -12.27
C VAL A 150 -23.53 13.38 -11.25
N THR A 151 -23.93 13.73 -10.03
CA THR A 151 -22.98 14.05 -8.94
C THR A 151 -22.08 12.86 -8.62
N LEU A 152 -22.67 11.67 -8.42
CA LEU A 152 -21.91 10.45 -8.15
C LEU A 152 -21.00 10.08 -9.34
N GLY A 153 -21.46 10.24 -10.58
CA GLY A 153 -20.69 9.96 -11.78
C GLY A 153 -19.47 10.87 -11.94
N ILE A 154 -19.63 12.19 -11.71
CA ILE A 154 -18.52 13.15 -11.75
C ILE A 154 -17.47 12.79 -10.68
N LEU A 155 -17.91 12.49 -9.46
CA LEU A 155 -17.02 12.12 -8.36
C LEU A 155 -16.31 10.77 -8.62
N TYR A 156 -16.99 9.82 -9.25
CA TYR A 156 -16.41 8.54 -9.65
C TYR A 156 -15.31 8.71 -10.70
N ILE A 157 -15.56 9.53 -11.73
CA ILE A 157 -14.53 9.89 -12.70
C ILE A 157 -13.36 10.61 -12.01
N GLY A 158 -13.66 11.51 -11.07
CA GLY A 158 -12.65 12.21 -10.28
C GLY A 158 -11.68 11.27 -9.54
N ILE A 159 -12.21 10.30 -8.78
CA ILE A 159 -11.36 9.33 -8.07
C ILE A 159 -10.59 8.43 -9.04
N LEU A 160 -11.17 8.04 -10.18
CA LEU A 160 -10.46 7.27 -11.21
C LEU A 160 -9.29 8.04 -11.82
N LEU A 161 -9.42 9.35 -12.03
CA LEU A 161 -8.32 10.20 -12.51
C LEU A 161 -7.19 10.29 -11.47
N VAL A 162 -7.53 10.40 -10.18
CA VAL A 162 -6.54 10.39 -9.08
C VAL A 162 -5.80 9.04 -9.04
N ILE A 163 -6.54 7.93 -9.10
CA ILE A 163 -5.96 6.59 -9.12
C ILE A 163 -5.03 6.41 -10.33
N ARG A 164 -5.49 6.83 -11.51
CA ARG A 164 -4.69 6.79 -12.74
C ARG A 164 -3.41 7.61 -12.60
N TYR A 165 -3.49 8.80 -12.03
CA TYR A 165 -2.31 9.63 -11.78
C TYR A 165 -1.32 8.91 -10.86
N CYS A 166 -1.78 8.40 -9.72
CA CYS A 166 -0.91 7.72 -8.75
C CYS A 166 -0.28 6.44 -9.31
N TYR A 167 -0.99 5.71 -10.16
CA TYR A 167 -0.47 4.56 -10.88
C TYR A 167 0.71 4.92 -11.81
N PHE A 168 0.67 6.10 -12.43
CA PHE A 168 1.68 6.51 -13.41
C PHE A 168 2.80 7.40 -12.85
N TYR A 169 2.57 8.15 -11.77
CA TYR A 169 3.45 9.23 -11.29
C TYR A 169 3.85 9.11 -9.81
N LEU A 170 3.65 7.93 -9.22
CA LEU A 170 3.78 7.62 -7.79
C LEU A 170 2.65 8.18 -6.92
N PRO A 171 2.42 7.61 -5.72
CA PRO A 171 1.46 8.13 -4.75
C PRO A 171 1.72 9.60 -4.42
N VAL A 172 0.65 10.39 -4.33
CA VAL A 172 0.72 11.81 -3.94
C VAL A 172 1.17 11.95 -2.48
N ILE A 173 0.75 11.01 -1.63
CA ILE A 173 1.16 10.92 -0.23
C ILE A 173 1.80 9.54 -0.06
N ASP A 174 3.06 9.52 0.35
CA ASP A 174 3.81 8.30 0.60
C ASP A 174 3.75 7.97 2.10
N PHE A 175 3.01 6.92 2.45
CA PHE A 175 2.91 6.40 3.83
C PHE A 175 3.98 5.35 4.14
N LEU A 176 4.81 4.99 3.17
CA LEU A 176 5.80 3.93 3.32
C LEU A 176 7.03 4.41 4.09
N PRO A 177 7.80 3.49 4.69
CA PRO A 177 9.05 3.82 5.39
C PRO A 177 10.06 4.55 4.49
N TYR A 178 10.12 4.19 3.20
CA TYR A 178 11.02 4.76 2.20
C TYR A 178 10.51 6.06 1.54
N ARG A 179 9.74 6.87 2.27
CA ARG A 179 9.36 8.21 1.81
C ARG A 179 10.58 9.13 1.68
N THR A 180 10.46 10.17 0.88
CA THR A 180 11.53 11.17 0.75
C THR A 180 11.83 11.86 2.08
N GLY A 181 13.11 12.14 2.33
CA GLY A 181 13.61 12.69 3.59
C GLY A 181 13.92 11.64 4.67
N THR A 182 13.55 10.36 4.49
CA THR A 182 13.94 9.30 5.42
C THR A 182 15.44 8.99 5.29
N ASN A 183 16.15 8.94 6.42
CA ASN A 183 17.49 8.39 6.52
C ASN A 183 17.39 6.89 6.81
N ILE A 184 17.87 6.05 5.88
CA ILE A 184 17.70 4.60 5.91
C ILE A 184 18.44 3.97 7.10
N PRO A 185 19.74 4.26 7.35
CA PRO A 185 20.44 3.70 8.50
C PRO A 185 19.72 4.01 9.83
N ARG A 186 19.31 5.26 10.06
CA ARG A 186 18.56 5.63 11.27
C ARG A 186 17.21 4.95 11.39
N ALA A 187 16.55 4.64 10.27
CA ALA A 187 15.28 3.94 10.25
C ALA A 187 15.42 2.41 10.40
N MET A 188 16.65 1.89 10.35
CA MET A 188 17.01 0.50 10.66
C MET A 188 17.44 0.31 12.12
N GLU A 189 17.76 1.39 12.83
CA GLU A 189 18.17 1.34 14.23
C GLU A 189 17.02 0.83 15.12
N ILE A 190 17.33 -0.17 15.94
CA ILE A 190 16.45 -0.64 17.00
C ILE A 190 16.80 0.15 18.27
N PRO A 191 15.86 0.90 18.86
CA PRO A 191 16.12 1.66 20.08
C PRO A 191 16.58 0.77 21.24
N GLU A 192 17.46 1.28 22.09
CA GLU A 192 17.88 0.58 23.30
C GLU A 192 16.68 0.26 24.19
N GLY A 193 16.58 -1.00 24.65
CA GLY A 193 15.46 -1.46 25.47
C GLY A 193 14.16 -1.74 24.72
N ALA A 194 14.18 -1.72 23.38
CA ALA A 194 13.02 -2.12 22.59
C ALA A 194 12.62 -3.58 22.88
N PRO A 195 11.30 -3.87 22.99
CA PRO A 195 10.82 -5.21 23.30
C PRO A 195 11.29 -6.20 22.25
N GLN A 196 11.80 -7.35 22.68
CA GLN A 196 12.21 -8.45 21.81
C GLN A 196 11.03 -9.40 21.55
N ASP A 197 11.15 -10.23 20.52
CA ASP A 197 10.19 -11.30 20.27
C ASP A 197 10.13 -12.27 21.46
N GLU A 198 8.94 -12.44 22.04
CA GLU A 198 8.70 -13.39 23.12
C GLU A 198 8.16 -14.69 22.53
N TYR A 199 8.97 -15.75 22.52
CA TYR A 199 8.58 -17.08 22.07
C TYR A 199 8.21 -17.98 23.24
N LYS A 200 7.19 -18.83 23.06
CA LYS A 200 6.91 -19.96 23.94
C LYS A 200 7.10 -21.26 23.18
N THR A 201 7.96 -22.11 23.69
CA THR A 201 8.18 -23.45 23.16
C THR A 201 7.27 -24.43 23.89
N ILE A 202 6.36 -25.06 23.13
CA ILE A 202 5.49 -26.13 23.58
C ILE A 202 6.07 -27.45 23.09
N LEU A 203 6.30 -28.37 24.02
CA LEU A 203 6.82 -29.70 23.78
C LEU A 203 5.67 -30.70 23.88
N TYR A 204 5.48 -31.53 22.86
CA TYR A 204 4.49 -32.60 22.87
C TYR A 204 5.18 -33.92 23.22
N TYR A 205 4.77 -34.52 24.33
CA TYR A 205 5.25 -35.84 24.76
C TYR A 205 4.09 -36.82 24.85
N GLN A 206 4.33 -38.08 24.51
CA GLN A 206 3.37 -39.16 24.55
C GLN A 206 3.74 -40.18 25.62
N LYS A 207 2.75 -40.58 26.42
CA LYS A 207 2.84 -41.69 27.37
C LYS A 207 1.54 -42.47 27.33
N ASP A 208 1.63 -43.79 27.23
CA ASP A 208 0.49 -44.72 27.19
C ASP A 208 -0.58 -44.35 26.12
N GLY A 209 -0.13 -43.89 24.95
CA GLY A 209 -1.03 -43.51 23.85
C GLY A 209 -1.59 -42.08 23.95
N VAL A 210 -1.45 -41.39 25.09
CA VAL A 210 -1.95 -40.02 25.30
C VAL A 210 -0.86 -39.00 25.06
N ILE A 211 -1.12 -38.03 24.19
CA ILE A 211 -0.23 -36.89 23.91
C ILE A 211 -0.55 -35.76 24.89
N LYS A 212 0.46 -35.21 25.56
CA LYS A 212 0.34 -34.10 26.49
C LYS A 212 1.35 -32.99 26.16
N GLU A 213 0.91 -31.75 26.39
CA GLU A 213 1.68 -30.54 26.15
C GLU A 213 2.49 -30.15 27.39
N PHE A 214 3.75 -29.76 27.19
CA PHE A 214 4.66 -29.31 28.23
C PHE A 214 5.38 -28.02 27.80
N THR A 215 5.79 -27.19 28.76
CA THR A 215 6.65 -26.03 28.51
C THR A 215 8.09 -26.36 28.88
N LEU A 216 9.05 -25.50 28.50
CA LEU A 216 10.45 -25.64 28.92
C LEU A 216 10.64 -25.65 30.45
N GLU A 217 9.69 -25.12 31.24
CA GLU A 217 9.77 -25.19 32.70
C GLU A 217 9.20 -26.48 33.30
N ASN A 218 8.28 -27.16 32.60
CA ASN A 218 7.48 -28.26 33.15
C ASN A 218 7.63 -29.57 32.36
N TYR A 219 8.61 -29.67 31.47
CA TYR A 219 8.78 -30.87 30.65
C TYR A 219 9.38 -32.04 31.46
N PRO A 220 8.95 -33.28 31.20
CA PRO A 220 9.28 -34.44 32.02
C PRO A 220 10.68 -35.00 31.70
N TRP A 221 11.73 -34.20 31.92
CA TRP A 221 13.11 -34.57 31.58
C TRP A 221 13.68 -35.75 32.38
N GLN A 222 13.11 -36.03 33.56
CA GLN A 222 13.52 -37.12 34.44
C GLN A 222 12.69 -38.40 34.27
N ASP A 223 11.54 -38.33 33.60
CA ASP A 223 10.63 -39.47 33.43
C ASP A 223 10.81 -40.07 32.02
N SER A 224 11.57 -41.16 31.95
CA SER A 224 11.90 -41.88 30.70
C SER A 224 10.70 -42.59 30.04
N THR A 225 9.54 -42.61 30.70
CA THR A 225 8.31 -43.19 30.12
C THR A 225 7.62 -42.27 29.12
N TRP A 226 7.96 -40.99 29.11
CA TRP A 226 7.46 -40.03 28.13
C TRP A 226 8.34 -40.03 26.87
N LYS A 227 7.72 -40.26 25.71
CA LYS A 227 8.39 -40.16 24.41
C LYS A 227 8.12 -38.81 23.76
N TRP A 228 9.17 -38.13 23.32
CA TRP A 228 9.02 -36.89 22.56
C TRP A 228 8.33 -37.16 21.22
N VAL A 229 7.41 -36.28 20.83
CA VAL A 229 6.64 -36.37 19.57
C VAL A 229 6.93 -35.18 18.67
N ASP A 230 6.79 -33.96 19.20
CA ASP A 230 6.88 -32.73 18.41
C ASP A 230 7.28 -31.55 19.31
N THR A 231 7.85 -30.52 18.72
CA THR A 231 8.17 -29.25 19.38
C THR A 231 7.61 -28.12 18.54
N LYS A 232 6.71 -27.31 19.11
CA LYS A 232 6.18 -26.11 18.46
C LYS A 232 6.62 -24.87 19.22
N THR A 233 7.35 -24.00 18.54
CA THR A 233 7.64 -22.66 19.03
C THR A 233 6.57 -21.70 18.50
N ILE A 234 5.82 -21.08 19.41
CA ILE A 234 4.82 -20.08 19.08
C ILE A 234 5.31 -18.70 19.50
N LEU A 235 5.27 -17.72 18.59
CA LEU A 235 5.51 -16.32 18.91
C LEU A 235 4.31 -15.81 19.71
N ILE A 236 4.51 -15.49 20.99
CA ILE A 236 3.44 -14.95 21.86
C ILE A 236 3.27 -13.46 21.65
N LYS A 237 4.39 -12.74 21.52
CA LYS A 237 4.39 -11.30 21.38
C LYS A 237 5.51 -10.89 20.45
N LYS A 238 5.12 -10.23 19.35
CA LYS A 238 6.07 -9.63 18.42
C LYS A 238 6.75 -8.46 19.11
N GLY A 239 8.07 -8.45 19.06
CA GLY A 239 8.94 -7.37 19.51
C GLY A 239 8.85 -6.17 18.57
N TYR A 240 9.67 -5.17 18.87
CA TYR A 240 9.81 -4.00 18.03
C TYR A 240 10.55 -4.36 16.74
N GLU A 241 9.90 -4.10 15.62
CA GLU A 241 10.48 -4.23 14.28
C GLU A 241 10.74 -2.82 13.76
N PRO A 242 11.97 -2.50 13.33
CA PRO A 242 12.27 -1.17 12.84
C PRO A 242 11.49 -0.90 11.53
N PRO A 243 11.14 0.39 11.26
CA PRO A 243 10.40 0.75 10.06
C PRO A 243 11.03 0.23 8.76
N ILE A 244 12.36 0.13 8.73
CA ILE A 244 13.13 -0.53 7.68
C ILE A 244 13.91 -1.69 8.31
N HIS A 245 13.66 -2.92 7.87
CA HIS A 245 14.38 -4.12 8.35
C HIS A 245 14.95 -4.96 7.20
N ASP A 246 14.35 -4.92 6.01
CA ASP A 246 14.74 -5.77 4.87
C ASP A 246 15.60 -5.05 3.81
N PHE A 247 16.30 -3.97 4.18
CA PHE A 247 17.15 -3.23 3.24
C PHE A 247 18.46 -3.97 2.99
N ARG A 248 18.42 -5.00 2.15
CA ARG A 248 19.57 -5.84 1.82
C ARG A 248 19.68 -6.11 0.33
N PHE A 249 20.86 -5.89 -0.24
CA PHE A 249 21.13 -6.06 -1.66
C PHE A 249 22.34 -6.94 -1.91
N THR A 250 22.24 -7.84 -2.89
CA THR A 250 23.33 -8.73 -3.26
C THR A 250 23.71 -8.56 -4.72
N ASP A 251 25.00 -8.67 -5.02
CA ASP A 251 25.50 -8.74 -6.38
C ASP A 251 25.18 -10.10 -7.05
N PRO A 252 25.48 -10.26 -8.36
CA PRO A 252 25.26 -11.53 -9.06
C PRO A 252 26.05 -12.72 -8.49
N ASP A 253 27.12 -12.47 -7.75
CA ASP A 253 27.96 -13.49 -7.10
C ASP A 253 27.48 -13.81 -5.67
N GLY A 254 26.46 -13.08 -5.18
CA GLY A 254 25.86 -13.26 -3.85
C GLY A 254 26.50 -12.44 -2.74
N ASN A 255 27.43 -11.53 -3.04
CA ASN A 255 28.04 -10.67 -2.03
C ASN A 255 27.10 -9.54 -1.64
N ASP A 256 27.06 -9.22 -0.35
CA ASP A 256 26.28 -8.10 0.17
C ASP A 256 26.93 -6.76 -0.20
N ILE A 257 26.14 -5.86 -0.78
CA ILE A 257 26.60 -4.51 -1.20
C ILE A 257 25.87 -3.39 -0.47
N THR A 258 25.09 -3.71 0.56
CA THR A 258 24.19 -2.77 1.24
C THR A 258 24.95 -1.58 1.85
N ASP A 259 26.01 -1.86 2.61
CA ASP A 259 26.83 -0.83 3.26
C ASP A 259 27.49 0.09 2.23
N ARG A 260 27.91 -0.48 1.09
CA ARG A 260 28.49 0.29 -0.01
C ARG A 260 27.49 1.30 -0.58
N ILE A 261 26.19 0.98 -0.59
CA ILE A 261 25.13 1.90 -1.04
C ILE A 261 24.80 2.93 0.04
N LEU A 262 24.67 2.51 1.30
CA LEU A 262 24.23 3.38 2.39
C LEU A 262 25.27 4.43 2.80
N TYR A 263 26.55 4.04 2.81
CA TYR A 263 27.66 4.88 3.25
C TYR A 263 28.46 5.47 2.09
N ASP A 264 27.95 5.39 0.85
CA ASP A 264 28.56 6.09 -0.28
C ASP A 264 28.49 7.61 -0.04
N THR A 265 29.64 8.26 -0.18
CA THR A 265 29.75 9.72 -0.07
C THR A 265 29.31 10.42 -1.36
N LYS A 266 29.11 9.69 -2.45
CA LYS A 266 28.55 10.22 -3.70
C LYS A 266 27.02 10.15 -3.67
N TYR A 267 26.40 10.70 -4.71
CA TYR A 267 24.98 10.44 -4.97
C TYR A 267 24.80 9.02 -5.47
N VAL A 268 23.81 8.29 -4.94
CA VAL A 268 23.51 6.92 -5.36
C VAL A 268 22.13 6.89 -6.02
N PHE A 269 22.11 6.52 -7.30
CA PHE A 269 20.88 6.22 -8.02
C PHE A 269 20.58 4.73 -7.94
N LEU A 270 19.38 4.40 -7.44
CA LEU A 270 18.83 3.06 -7.43
C LEU A 270 17.70 2.97 -8.46
N LEU A 271 17.93 2.24 -9.56
CA LEU A 271 16.89 1.85 -10.49
C LEU A 271 16.19 0.60 -9.96
N ILE A 272 14.97 0.73 -9.47
CA ILE A 272 14.23 -0.35 -8.83
C ILE A 272 13.24 -0.94 -9.82
N SER A 273 13.37 -2.22 -10.11
CA SER A 273 12.52 -2.96 -11.03
C SER A 273 12.16 -4.30 -10.40
N PRO A 274 11.11 -4.39 -9.55
CA PRO A 274 10.78 -5.61 -8.79
C PRO A 274 10.69 -6.86 -9.68
N ASN A 275 10.17 -6.71 -10.90
CA ASN A 275 10.10 -7.78 -11.89
C ASN A 275 10.47 -7.24 -13.28
N VAL A 276 11.59 -7.71 -13.86
CA VAL A 276 12.10 -7.18 -15.14
C VAL A 276 11.22 -7.55 -16.34
N GLN A 277 10.49 -8.67 -16.28
CA GLN A 277 9.60 -9.11 -17.35
C GLN A 277 8.34 -8.24 -17.44
N LYS A 278 7.86 -7.73 -16.30
CA LYS A 278 6.71 -6.81 -16.22
C LYS A 278 7.10 -5.33 -16.31
N ALA A 279 8.40 -5.03 -16.34
CA ALA A 279 8.91 -3.67 -16.32
C ALA A 279 8.66 -2.92 -17.63
N ASN A 280 8.50 -1.60 -17.55
CA ASN A 280 8.46 -0.76 -18.74
C ASN A 280 9.85 -0.68 -19.39
N ILE A 281 10.02 -1.34 -20.54
CA ILE A 281 11.29 -1.41 -21.27
C ILE A 281 11.82 -0.01 -21.62
N ALA A 282 10.96 0.89 -22.09
CA ALA A 282 11.39 2.26 -22.43
C ALA A 282 11.93 3.02 -21.20
N GLY A 283 11.35 2.79 -20.01
CA GLY A 283 11.86 3.31 -18.75
C GLY A 283 13.24 2.76 -18.39
N ILE A 284 13.44 1.45 -18.54
CA ILE A 284 14.76 0.82 -18.30
C ILE A 284 15.81 1.38 -19.26
N LEU A 285 15.48 1.51 -20.55
CA LEU A 285 16.40 2.05 -21.55
C LEU A 285 16.70 3.54 -21.32
N LYS A 286 15.73 4.32 -20.83
CA LYS A 286 15.99 5.71 -20.40
C LYS A 286 16.97 5.78 -19.23
N ALA A 287 16.99 4.79 -18.34
CA ALA A 287 17.92 4.76 -17.22
C ALA A 287 19.38 4.54 -17.67
N LYS A 288 19.60 4.05 -18.90
CA LYS A 288 20.96 3.86 -19.45
C LYS A 288 21.75 5.16 -19.47
N SER A 289 21.15 6.27 -19.91
CA SER A 289 21.84 7.56 -19.95
C SER A 289 22.23 8.06 -18.55
N LEU A 290 21.46 7.70 -17.52
CA LEU A 290 21.78 7.99 -16.12
C LEU A 290 22.92 7.10 -15.61
N ALA A 291 22.93 5.83 -15.98
CA ALA A 291 24.04 4.93 -15.68
C ALA A 291 25.35 5.43 -16.32
N ASP A 292 25.31 5.81 -17.61
CA ASP A 292 26.44 6.37 -18.34
C ASP A 292 26.92 7.69 -17.72
N PHE A 293 25.99 8.54 -17.27
CA PHE A 293 26.32 9.77 -16.54
C PHE A 293 27.06 9.50 -15.23
N CYS A 294 26.63 8.50 -14.46
CA CYS A 294 27.28 8.13 -13.21
C CYS A 294 28.67 7.51 -13.40
N ASN A 295 28.92 6.82 -14.51
CA ASN A 295 30.26 6.36 -14.88
C ASN A 295 31.27 7.52 -15.00
N GLY A 296 30.81 8.75 -15.22
CA GLY A 296 31.62 9.97 -15.19
C GLY A 296 32.17 10.38 -13.81
N GLY A 297 31.79 9.67 -12.73
CA GLY A 297 32.46 9.73 -11.42
C GLY A 297 31.73 10.48 -10.31
N ASN A 298 30.67 11.24 -10.61
CA ASN A 298 29.95 12.07 -9.64
C ASN A 298 28.81 11.34 -8.90
N CYS A 299 28.39 10.18 -9.39
CA CYS A 299 27.37 9.35 -8.77
C CYS A 299 27.67 7.86 -8.97
N SER A 300 27.01 7.04 -8.15
CA SER A 300 26.98 5.58 -8.28
C SER A 300 25.60 5.17 -8.79
N PHE A 301 25.53 4.14 -9.63
CA PHE A 301 24.26 3.65 -10.19
C PHE A 301 24.13 2.14 -9.95
N TYR A 302 23.02 1.72 -9.37
CA TYR A 302 22.69 0.32 -9.12
C TYR A 302 21.27 0.02 -9.61
N ALA A 303 21.10 -1.04 -10.41
CA ALA A 303 19.78 -1.53 -10.79
C ALA A 303 19.39 -2.72 -9.91
N LEU A 304 18.24 -2.66 -9.24
CA LEU A 304 17.77 -3.67 -8.29
C LEU A 304 16.56 -4.42 -8.83
N THR A 305 16.50 -5.73 -8.63
CA THR A 305 15.39 -6.59 -9.05
C THR A 305 15.23 -7.80 -8.14
N ALA A 306 14.02 -8.34 -8.06
CA ALA A 306 13.74 -9.64 -7.43
C ALA A 306 13.57 -10.76 -8.46
N SER A 307 13.73 -10.46 -9.76
CA SER A 307 13.64 -11.46 -10.82
C SER A 307 14.79 -12.47 -10.74
N PRO A 308 14.52 -13.75 -11.08
CA PRO A 308 15.56 -14.77 -11.21
C PRO A 308 16.65 -14.42 -12.23
N ILE A 309 17.86 -14.95 -12.01
CA ILE A 309 19.04 -14.73 -12.88
C ILE A 309 18.75 -15.11 -14.35
N SER A 310 17.97 -16.16 -14.59
CA SER A 310 17.57 -16.59 -15.94
C SER A 310 16.77 -15.52 -16.68
N GLU A 311 15.81 -14.88 -15.99
CA GLU A 311 15.01 -13.79 -16.56
C GLU A 311 15.85 -12.54 -16.82
N ILE A 312 16.79 -12.23 -15.90
CA ILE A 312 17.72 -11.11 -16.05
C ILE A 312 18.60 -11.30 -17.28
N ARG A 313 19.17 -12.51 -17.48
CA ARG A 313 20.01 -12.82 -18.65
C ARG A 313 19.23 -12.64 -19.95
N GLN A 314 18.05 -13.26 -20.04
CA GLN A 314 17.18 -13.14 -21.21
C GLN A 314 16.82 -11.66 -21.51
N PHE A 315 16.50 -10.89 -20.47
CA PHE A 315 16.19 -9.48 -20.62
C PHE A 315 17.41 -8.68 -21.11
N THR A 316 18.58 -8.95 -20.55
CA THR A 316 19.83 -8.24 -20.85
C THR A 316 20.30 -8.52 -22.28
N GLU A 317 20.27 -9.79 -22.71
CA GLU A 317 20.59 -10.19 -24.09
C GLU A 317 19.67 -9.52 -25.12
N LYS A 318 18.38 -9.43 -24.80
CA LYS A 318 17.38 -8.85 -25.71
C LYS A 318 17.44 -7.33 -25.81
N ASN A 319 17.63 -6.64 -24.68
CA ASN A 319 17.43 -5.18 -24.61
C ASN A 319 18.72 -4.38 -24.42
N ASN A 320 19.83 -5.03 -24.07
CA ASN A 320 21.14 -4.41 -23.82
C ASN A 320 21.07 -3.11 -22.98
N PRO A 321 20.60 -3.19 -21.71
CA PRO A 321 20.34 -2.02 -20.87
C PRO A 321 21.59 -1.19 -20.55
N GLY A 322 22.80 -1.76 -20.67
CA GLY A 322 24.06 -1.05 -20.41
C GLY A 322 24.47 -1.02 -18.93
N PHE A 323 23.81 -1.79 -18.07
CA PHE A 323 24.15 -1.94 -16.65
C PHE A 323 23.74 -3.33 -16.14
N SER A 324 24.37 -3.76 -15.05
CA SER A 324 24.07 -5.01 -14.36
C SER A 324 22.95 -4.84 -13.33
N PHE A 325 22.19 -5.91 -13.11
CA PHE A 325 21.20 -5.98 -12.05
C PHE A 325 21.76 -6.65 -10.79
N TYR A 326 21.36 -6.12 -9.65
CA TYR A 326 21.60 -6.64 -8.30
C TYR A 326 20.28 -7.19 -7.75
N HIS A 327 20.38 -8.19 -6.89
CA HIS A 327 19.23 -8.88 -6.36
C HIS A 327 18.77 -8.27 -5.03
N ALA A 328 17.46 -8.20 -4.83
CA ALA A 328 16.81 -7.74 -3.61
C ALA A 328 15.44 -8.42 -3.45
N ASP A 329 14.89 -8.42 -2.23
CA ASP A 329 13.55 -8.96 -1.97
C ASP A 329 12.44 -8.17 -2.70
N GLU A 330 11.45 -8.87 -3.26
CA GLU A 330 10.36 -8.25 -4.05
C GLU A 330 9.52 -7.29 -3.19
N THR A 331 9.16 -7.68 -1.98
CA THR A 331 8.38 -6.87 -1.03
C THR A 331 9.14 -5.60 -0.67
N THR A 332 10.45 -5.72 -0.46
CA THR A 332 11.34 -4.58 -0.20
C THR A 332 11.31 -3.61 -1.37
N LEU A 333 11.55 -4.08 -2.60
CA LEU A 333 11.55 -3.22 -3.79
C LEU A 333 10.21 -2.55 -4.04
N GLN A 334 9.11 -3.28 -3.86
CA GLN A 334 7.76 -2.73 -3.97
C GLN A 334 7.48 -1.68 -2.89
N THR A 335 8.00 -1.85 -1.68
CA THR A 335 7.89 -0.87 -0.56
C THR A 335 8.78 0.34 -0.79
N MET A 336 9.94 0.17 -1.44
CA MET A 336 10.81 1.28 -1.82
C MET A 336 10.15 2.19 -2.85
N ILE A 337 9.48 1.63 -3.87
CA ILE A 337 8.83 2.44 -4.91
C ILE A 337 7.65 1.72 -5.59
N ARG A 338 6.54 2.45 -5.78
CA ARG A 338 5.33 1.96 -6.47
C ARG A 338 5.41 2.11 -8.00
N SER A 339 6.56 1.78 -8.60
CA SER A 339 6.80 1.88 -10.05
C SER A 339 7.71 0.76 -10.54
N ASN A 340 7.52 0.29 -11.77
CA ASN A 340 8.32 -0.77 -12.38
C ASN A 340 8.73 -0.42 -13.84
N PRO A 341 9.92 0.16 -14.07
CA PRO A 341 10.92 0.53 -13.06
C PRO A 341 10.56 1.85 -12.36
N GLY A 342 11.17 2.12 -11.22
CA GLY A 342 11.21 3.41 -10.56
C GLY A 342 12.66 3.82 -10.28
N LEU A 343 12.92 5.09 -10.05
CA LEU A 343 14.24 5.61 -9.73
C LEU A 343 14.21 6.24 -8.34
N MET A 344 15.20 5.93 -7.52
CA MET A 344 15.40 6.53 -6.19
C MET A 344 16.80 7.12 -6.13
N LEU A 345 16.92 8.33 -5.58
CA LEU A 345 18.18 9.01 -5.32
C LEU A 345 18.46 9.02 -3.82
N ILE A 346 19.63 8.55 -3.44
CA ILE A 346 20.13 8.53 -2.06
C ILE A 346 21.39 9.39 -1.97
N LYS A 347 21.53 10.11 -0.86
CA LYS A 347 22.73 10.85 -0.50
C LYS A 347 22.98 10.68 1.00
N ASP A 348 24.16 10.18 1.37
CA ASP A 348 24.56 9.95 2.77
C ASP A 348 23.47 9.17 3.56
N GLY A 349 23.04 8.04 3.01
CA GLY A 349 21.96 7.20 3.55
C GLY A 349 20.55 7.78 3.50
N THR A 350 20.36 9.00 2.98
CA THR A 350 19.08 9.72 3.00
C THR A 350 18.41 9.72 1.63
N ILE A 351 17.12 9.37 1.57
CA ILE A 351 16.34 9.39 0.34
C ILE A 351 16.03 10.84 -0.05
N VAL A 352 16.68 11.32 -1.10
CA VAL A 352 16.52 12.70 -1.59
C VAL A 352 15.33 12.80 -2.53
N ALA A 353 15.16 11.84 -3.44
CA ALA A 353 14.13 11.90 -4.46
C ALA A 353 13.73 10.54 -5.02
N LYS A 354 12.52 10.49 -5.60
CA LYS A 354 11.89 9.32 -6.20
C LYS A 354 11.15 9.72 -7.47
N TRP A 355 11.29 8.94 -8.53
CA TRP A 355 10.64 9.15 -9.82
C TRP A 355 10.02 7.86 -10.36
N SER A 356 8.84 7.99 -10.95
CA SER A 356 8.28 6.95 -11.83
C SER A 356 9.06 6.91 -13.15
N TYR A 357 9.02 5.78 -13.87
CA TYR A 357 9.62 5.63 -15.20
C TYR A 357 9.23 6.72 -16.22
N ARG A 358 8.12 7.44 -15.98
CA ARG A 358 7.66 8.55 -16.84
C ARG A 358 8.39 9.86 -16.59
N GLU A 359 8.98 10.00 -15.41
CA GLU A 359 9.56 11.25 -14.91
C GLU A 359 11.05 11.11 -14.61
N PHE A 360 11.74 10.12 -15.21
CA PHE A 360 13.18 9.99 -15.03
C PHE A 360 13.89 11.27 -15.49
N PRO A 361 14.85 11.77 -14.70
CA PRO A 361 15.63 12.93 -15.08
C PRO A 361 16.46 12.65 -16.33
N GLU A 362 16.66 13.70 -17.12
CA GLU A 362 17.65 13.69 -18.21
C GLU A 362 19.04 13.97 -17.63
N ALA A 363 20.05 13.21 -18.08
CA ALA A 363 21.41 13.32 -17.59
C ALA A 363 21.98 14.74 -17.71
N GLU A 364 21.63 15.46 -18.78
CA GLU A 364 22.07 16.83 -19.05
C GLU A 364 21.62 17.80 -17.95
N ARG A 365 20.41 17.61 -17.39
CA ARG A 365 19.89 18.48 -16.33
C ARG A 365 20.53 18.22 -14.97
N LEU A 366 21.14 17.04 -14.81
CA LEU A 366 21.83 16.64 -13.58
C LEU A 366 23.29 17.07 -13.53
N LYS A 367 23.90 17.44 -14.66
CA LYS A 367 25.36 17.72 -14.78
C LYS A 367 25.87 18.79 -13.81
N ASN A 368 25.05 19.80 -13.52
CA ASN A 368 25.48 20.94 -12.70
C ASN A 368 25.14 20.75 -11.21
N ASP A 369 23.91 20.36 -10.89
CA ASP A 369 23.44 20.23 -9.51
C ASP A 369 22.30 19.20 -9.41
N ILE A 370 22.65 18.00 -8.95
CA ILE A 370 21.71 16.90 -8.75
C ILE A 370 20.67 17.25 -7.68
N LEU A 371 21.10 17.90 -6.59
CA LEU A 371 20.23 18.23 -5.47
C LEU A 371 19.31 19.40 -5.80
N GLY A 372 19.85 20.44 -6.44
CA GLY A 372 19.07 21.57 -6.97
C GLY A 372 17.99 21.12 -7.95
N TYR A 373 18.31 20.16 -8.84
CA TYR A 373 17.31 19.54 -9.72
C TYR A 373 16.22 18.83 -8.92
N ALA A 374 16.59 17.97 -7.96
CA ALA A 374 15.63 17.23 -7.14
C ALA A 374 14.68 18.15 -6.35
N VAL A 375 15.21 19.22 -5.75
CA VAL A 375 14.43 20.22 -5.02
C VAL A 375 13.47 20.96 -5.95
N THR A 376 13.96 21.38 -7.13
CA THR A 376 13.14 22.08 -8.14
C THR A 376 12.02 21.18 -8.64
N TYR A 377 12.32 19.91 -8.93
CA TYR A 377 11.33 18.91 -9.34
C TYR A 377 10.18 18.78 -8.32
N TYR A 378 10.48 18.64 -7.02
CA TYR A 378 9.43 18.54 -6.01
C TYR A 378 8.63 19.83 -5.85
N ARG A 379 9.28 20.98 -5.95
CA ARG A 379 8.60 22.28 -5.91
C ARG A 379 7.61 22.40 -7.06
N GLU A 380 8.04 22.16 -8.29
CA GLU A 380 7.19 22.22 -9.49
C GLU A 380 6.04 21.22 -9.42
N LYS A 381 6.33 19.98 -9.00
CA LYS A 381 5.30 18.93 -8.83
C LYS A 381 4.26 19.32 -7.79
N ARG A 382 4.69 19.86 -6.64
CA ARG A 382 3.78 20.34 -5.59
C ARG A 382 2.97 21.54 -6.05
N GLU A 383 3.57 22.51 -6.74
CA GLU A 383 2.86 23.67 -7.29
C GLU A 383 1.82 23.23 -8.33
N SER A 384 2.19 22.34 -9.26
CA SER A 384 1.27 21.80 -10.26
C SER A 384 0.11 21.05 -9.59
N LEU A 385 0.40 20.15 -8.64
CA LEU A 385 -0.61 19.39 -7.94
C LEU A 385 -1.56 20.29 -7.14
N THR A 386 -1.02 21.32 -6.47
CA THR A 386 -1.82 22.31 -5.74
C THR A 386 -2.74 23.09 -6.67
N LYS A 387 -2.24 23.54 -7.83
CA LYS A 387 -3.04 24.20 -8.87
C LYS A 387 -4.15 23.29 -9.37
N THR A 388 -3.84 22.03 -9.69
CA THR A 388 -4.82 21.05 -10.16
C THR A 388 -5.89 20.77 -9.11
N ILE A 389 -5.52 20.57 -7.83
CA ILE A 389 -6.49 20.36 -6.74
C ILE A 389 -7.39 21.58 -6.57
N LEU A 390 -6.84 22.80 -6.61
CA LEU A 390 -7.61 24.03 -6.46
C LEU A 390 -8.62 24.21 -7.61
N ILE A 391 -8.20 23.93 -8.85
CA ILE A 391 -9.09 23.96 -10.02
C ILE A 391 -10.18 22.89 -9.90
N LEU A 392 -9.82 21.64 -9.55
CA LEU A 392 -10.78 20.55 -9.42
C LEU A 392 -11.79 20.79 -8.30
N THR A 393 -11.34 21.29 -7.15
CA THR A 393 -12.23 21.64 -6.03
C THR A 393 -13.15 22.80 -6.39
N LEU A 394 -12.66 23.82 -7.10
CA LEU A 394 -13.50 24.89 -7.64
C LEU A 394 -14.54 24.37 -8.62
N LEU A 395 -14.14 23.55 -9.59
CA LEU A 395 -15.08 22.95 -10.56
C LEU A 395 -16.11 22.05 -9.87
N LEU A 396 -15.69 21.26 -8.88
CA LEU A 396 -16.57 20.40 -8.10
C LEU A 396 -17.58 21.23 -7.29
N THR A 397 -17.14 22.28 -6.62
CA THR A 397 -18.03 23.16 -5.84
C THR A 397 -19.01 23.88 -6.74
N LEU A 398 -18.59 24.40 -7.89
CA LEU A 398 -19.48 25.01 -8.89
C LEU A 398 -20.48 24.00 -9.46
N ALA A 399 -20.04 22.78 -9.77
CA ALA A 399 -20.93 21.71 -10.23
C ALA A 399 -21.96 21.34 -9.16
N VAL A 400 -21.54 21.19 -7.91
CA VAL A 400 -22.43 20.93 -6.77
C VAL A 400 -23.40 22.09 -6.59
N ILE A 401 -22.95 23.35 -6.57
CA ILE A 401 -23.83 24.53 -6.43
C ILE A 401 -24.86 24.58 -7.56
N LYS A 402 -24.44 24.36 -8.82
CA LYS A 402 -25.35 24.35 -9.97
C LYS A 402 -26.37 23.21 -9.87
N ILE A 403 -25.95 22.03 -9.42
CA ILE A 403 -26.83 20.88 -9.18
C ILE A 403 -27.80 21.17 -8.02
N LEU A 404 -27.34 21.83 -6.94
CA LEU A 404 -28.18 22.29 -5.84
C LEU A 404 -29.25 23.28 -6.36
N GLN A 405 -28.84 24.28 -7.13
CA GLN A 405 -29.74 25.28 -7.71
C GLN A 405 -30.79 24.65 -8.64
N LEU A 406 -30.38 23.76 -9.56
CA LEU A 406 -31.28 23.05 -10.48
C LEU A 406 -32.25 22.08 -9.78
N ASN A 407 -31.90 21.63 -8.58
CA ASN A 407 -32.70 20.72 -7.77
C ASN A 407 -33.62 21.42 -6.77
N PHE A 408 -33.34 22.67 -6.38
CA PHE A 408 -34.18 23.44 -5.46
C PHE A 408 -35.48 23.98 -6.10
N ASP A 409 -35.61 23.88 -7.42
CA ASP A 409 -36.74 24.41 -8.20
C ASP A 409 -38.03 23.57 -8.15
N ARG A 410 -38.32 22.95 -7.00
CA ARG A 410 -39.67 22.50 -6.61
C ARG A 410 -39.82 22.68 -5.10
N ARG A 411 -40.18 23.89 -4.71
CA ARG A 411 -41.16 24.07 -3.63
C ARG A 411 -42.49 24.27 -4.32
N ASP A 412 -43.16 23.16 -4.61
CA ASP A 412 -44.62 23.07 -4.79
C ASP A 412 -45.03 21.63 -4.45
#